data_AF-T1CLK3-F1
#
_entry.id   AF-T1CLK3-F1
#
_cell.length_a   1.000
_cell.length_b   1.000
_cell.length_c   1.000
_cell.angle_alpha   90.00
_cell.angle_beta   90.00
_cell.angle_gamma   90.00
#
_symmetry.space_group_name_H-M   'P 1'
#
loop_
_entity.id
_entity.type
_entity.pdbx_description
1 polymer ?
#
loop_
_entity_poly.entity_id
_entity_poly.type
_entity_poly.pdbx_seq_one_letter_code
_entity_poly.pdbx_strand_id
1 'polypeptide(L)'
;LAVLPTELPWSDLGSFADLRQVAIDAGRVDGLGNVAQGEALLLDSEGCFVDSGTGRLVVILGGSGLAVIDTQDALLVCPLSRVQEVSRVVEQLREAGRSELL
;
A
#
# COMPACT_ATOMS: atom_id res chain seq x y z
N LEU A 1 19.33 12.49 -20.63
CA LEU A 1 18.27 11.60 -20.09
C LEU A 1 18.29 11.78 -18.59
N ALA A 2 17.41 12.63 -18.06
CA ALA A 2 17.25 12.82 -16.63
C ALA A 2 16.06 11.97 -16.20
N VAL A 3 16.28 11.03 -15.29
CA VAL A 3 15.20 10.28 -14.64
C VAL A 3 14.76 11.15 -13.49
N LEU A 4 13.61 11.80 -13.63
CA LEU A 4 12.93 12.40 -12.49
C LEU A 4 12.45 11.23 -11.61
N PRO A 5 12.74 11.22 -10.30
CA PRO A 5 12.08 10.29 -9.40
C PRO A 5 10.59 10.61 -9.49
N THR A 6 9.84 9.72 -10.12
CA THR A 6 8.38 9.81 -10.14
C THR A 6 7.91 9.48 -8.73
N GLU A 7 7.67 10.53 -7.95
CA GLU A 7 6.78 10.48 -6.80
C GLU A 7 5.44 9.95 -7.33
N LEU A 8 5.11 8.70 -7.02
CA LEU A 8 3.82 8.11 -7.38
C LEU A 8 2.76 8.90 -6.62
N PRO A 9 1.95 9.73 -7.29
CA PRO A 9 0.93 10.47 -6.58
C PRO A 9 -0.04 9.45 -6.01
N TRP A 10 -0.61 9.78 -4.86
CA TRP A 10 -1.70 9.04 -4.23
C TRP A 10 -2.93 8.82 -5.16
N SER A 11 -2.95 9.38 -6.38
CA SER A 11 -3.96 9.12 -7.40
C SER A 11 -4.03 7.67 -7.88
N ASP A 12 -2.95 6.89 -7.75
CA ASP A 12 -2.91 5.52 -8.25
C ASP A 12 -3.44 4.49 -7.24
N LEU A 13 -4.09 4.89 -6.14
CA LEU A 13 -4.50 3.92 -5.13
C LEU A 13 -5.70 3.04 -5.51
N GLY A 14 -6.54 3.51 -6.45
CA GLY A 14 -7.51 2.64 -7.12
C GLY A 14 -6.82 1.46 -7.82
N SER A 15 -5.59 1.67 -8.30
CA SER A 15 -4.74 0.64 -8.88
C SER A 15 -4.27 -0.38 -7.85
N PHE A 16 -4.16 -0.09 -6.54
CA PHE A 16 -3.68 -1.11 -5.59
C PHE A 16 -4.66 -2.25 -5.39
N ALA A 17 -5.96 -1.98 -5.44
CA ALA A 17 -6.97 -3.03 -5.46
C ALA A 17 -6.81 -3.92 -6.71
N ASP A 18 -6.56 -3.30 -7.86
CA ASP A 18 -6.32 -4.00 -9.13
C ASP A 18 -4.99 -4.75 -9.12
N LEU A 19 -3.91 -4.18 -8.56
CA LEU A 19 -2.60 -4.79 -8.41
C LEU A 19 -2.67 -6.00 -7.49
N ARG A 20 -3.45 -5.93 -6.41
CA ARG A 20 -3.75 -7.09 -5.57
C ARG A 20 -4.46 -8.17 -6.38
N GLN A 21 -5.46 -7.82 -7.18
CA GLN A 21 -6.18 -8.80 -8.00
C GLN A 21 -5.27 -9.43 -9.06
N VAL A 22 -4.47 -8.63 -9.75
CA VAL A 22 -3.46 -9.11 -10.72
C VAL A 22 -2.43 -10.00 -10.05
N ALA A 23 -2.01 -9.69 -8.82
CA ALA A 23 -1.10 -10.55 -8.06
C ALA A 23 -1.75 -11.89 -7.71
N ILE A 24 -3.03 -11.89 -7.31
CA ILE A 24 -3.81 -13.11 -7.05
C ILE A 24 -3.93 -13.95 -8.33
N ASP A 25 -4.33 -13.34 -9.43
CA ASP A 25 -4.51 -14.01 -10.72
C ASP A 25 -3.18 -14.60 -11.24
N ALA A 26 -2.05 -13.97 -10.89
CA ALA A 26 -0.70 -14.45 -11.17
C ALA A 26 -0.17 -15.49 -10.16
N GLY A 27 -0.98 -15.91 -9.17
CA GLY A 27 -0.59 -16.88 -8.14
C GLY A 27 0.42 -16.34 -7.11
N ARG A 28 0.58 -15.01 -7.02
CA ARG A 28 1.44 -14.33 -6.03
C ARG A 28 0.66 -14.00 -4.76
N VAL A 29 -0.02 -15.02 -4.25
CA VAL A 29 -0.84 -14.98 -3.03
C VAL A 29 -0.45 -16.17 -2.18
N ASP A 30 -0.35 -15.97 -0.86
CA ASP A 30 -0.05 -17.06 0.06
C ASP A 30 -1.30 -17.91 0.39
N GLY A 31 -1.12 -18.94 1.22
CA GLY A 31 -2.21 -19.82 1.65
C GLY A 31 -3.29 -19.16 2.50
N LEU A 32 -3.06 -17.94 2.98
CA LEU A 32 -3.98 -17.14 3.80
C LEU A 32 -4.53 -15.93 3.02
N GLY A 33 -4.34 -15.87 1.71
CA GLY A 33 -4.87 -14.79 0.88
C GLY A 33 -4.08 -13.48 0.98
N ASN A 34 -2.89 -13.49 1.60
CA ASN A 34 -2.03 -12.34 1.67
C ASN A 34 -1.26 -12.15 0.36
N VAL A 35 -1.05 -10.89 0.00
CA VAL A 35 -0.27 -10.47 -1.15
C VAL A 35 0.77 -9.48 -0.66
N ALA A 36 2.03 -9.69 -1.01
CA ALA A 36 3.11 -8.78 -0.68
C ALA A 36 3.95 -8.47 -1.92
N GLN A 37 4.24 -7.18 -2.11
CA GLN A 37 5.21 -6.67 -3.05
C GLN A 37 6.33 -5.99 -2.24
N GLY A 38 7.58 -6.39 -2.49
CA GLY A 38 8.73 -5.96 -1.68
C GLY A 38 8.94 -6.81 -0.42
N GLU A 39 9.62 -6.24 0.57
CA GLU A 39 10.05 -6.97 1.77
C GLU A 39 8.94 -6.98 2.84
N ALA A 40 8.36 -8.15 3.12
CA ALA A 40 7.29 -8.28 4.10
C ALA A 40 7.35 -9.59 4.91
N LEU A 41 6.91 -9.52 6.17
CA LEU A 41 6.67 -10.67 7.04
C LEU A 41 5.24 -10.59 7.58
N LEU A 42 4.43 -11.59 7.23
CA LEU A 42 3.05 -11.70 7.69
C LEU A 42 2.92 -12.93 8.58
N LEU A 43 2.65 -12.70 9.86
CA LEU A 43 2.49 -13.75 10.87
C LEU A 43 1.06 -13.70 11.41
N ASP A 44 0.39 -14.85 11.46
CA ASP A 44 -1.01 -14.97 11.90
C ASP A 44 -1.95 -13.92 11.25
N SER A 45 -1.70 -13.62 9.97
CA SER A 45 -2.39 -12.56 9.24
C SER A 45 -3.09 -13.12 8.00
N GLU A 46 -4.24 -12.55 7.64
CA GLU A 46 -5.13 -13.07 6.59
C GLU A 46 -5.60 -11.97 5.65
N GLY A 47 -5.57 -12.26 4.34
CA GLY A 47 -6.12 -11.36 3.33
C GLY A 47 -5.44 -9.99 3.25
N CYS A 48 -4.25 -9.80 3.82
CA CYS A 48 -3.53 -8.53 3.79
C CYS A 48 -2.91 -8.23 2.43
N PHE A 49 -2.69 -6.96 2.15
CA PHE A 49 -1.95 -6.46 1.01
C PHE A 49 -0.82 -5.57 1.50
N VAL A 50 0.40 -5.84 1.07
CA VAL A 50 1.58 -5.04 1.36
C VAL A 50 2.21 -4.60 0.04
N ASP A 51 2.46 -3.30 -0.09
CA ASP A 51 3.32 -2.73 -1.12
C ASP A 51 4.46 -1.94 -0.46
N SER A 52 5.66 -2.52 -0.46
CA SER A 52 6.87 -1.92 0.09
C SER A 52 7.69 -1.26 -1.03
N GLY A 53 7.34 0.00 -1.33
CA GLY A 53 8.00 0.78 -2.39
C GLY A 53 9.40 1.27 -2.01
N THR A 54 9.69 1.46 -0.71
CA THR A 54 11.01 1.95 -0.26
C THR A 54 12.02 0.85 0.05
N GLY A 55 11.59 -0.42 0.04
CA GLY A 55 12.40 -1.56 0.44
C GLY A 55 12.51 -1.73 1.96
N ARG A 56 11.66 -1.06 2.75
CA ARG A 56 11.54 -1.29 4.19
C ARG A 56 10.84 -2.63 4.45
N LEU A 57 11.35 -3.40 5.41
CA LEU A 57 10.63 -4.56 5.93
C LEU A 57 9.31 -4.13 6.59
N VAL A 58 8.19 -4.60 6.03
CA VAL A 58 6.85 -4.44 6.61
C VAL A 58 6.46 -5.70 7.36
N VAL A 59 6.10 -5.57 8.64
CA VAL A 59 5.67 -6.71 9.47
C VAL A 59 4.21 -6.54 9.88
N ILE A 60 3.38 -7.54 9.61
CA ILE A 60 1.99 -7.62 10.08
C ILE A 60 1.84 -8.86 10.97
N LEU A 61 1.32 -8.65 12.18
CA LEU A 61 1.03 -9.71 13.14
C LEU A 61 -0.45 -9.67 13.54
N GLY A 62 -1.19 -10.75 13.35
CA GLY A 62 -2.61 -10.82 13.71
C GLY A 62 -3.53 -9.93 12.86
N GLY A 63 -3.03 -9.40 11.74
CA GLY A 63 -3.76 -8.45 10.91
C GLY A 63 -4.67 -9.15 9.91
N SER A 64 -5.89 -8.63 9.72
CA SER A 64 -6.82 -9.17 8.74
C SER A 64 -7.34 -8.09 7.80
N GLY A 65 -7.24 -8.33 6.50
CA GLY A 65 -7.80 -7.45 5.47
C GLY A 65 -7.20 -6.04 5.47
N LEU A 66 -5.93 -5.89 5.86
CA LEU A 66 -5.23 -4.62 5.86
C LEU A 66 -4.48 -4.39 4.55
N ALA A 67 -4.49 -3.15 4.06
CA ALA A 67 -3.56 -2.64 3.07
C ALA A 67 -2.48 -1.82 3.78
N VAL A 68 -1.22 -2.12 3.49
CA VAL A 68 -0.05 -1.35 3.93
C VAL A 68 0.71 -0.91 2.69
N ILE A 69 0.82 0.40 2.49
CA ILE A 69 1.44 1.01 1.32
C ILE A 69 2.54 1.95 1.80
N ASP A 70 3.77 1.57 1.52
CA ASP A 70 4.99 2.27 1.93
C ASP A 70 5.55 3.04 0.74
N THR A 71 5.40 4.36 0.77
CA THR A 71 6.01 5.27 -0.19
C THR A 71 7.15 6.03 0.49
N GLN A 72 7.92 6.77 -0.31
CA GLN A 72 9.08 7.52 0.20
C GLN A 72 8.67 8.56 1.26
N ASP A 73 7.49 9.14 1.12
CA ASP A 73 7.07 10.28 1.92
C ASP A 73 6.16 9.87 3.09
N ALA A 74 5.37 8.81 2.94
CA ALA A 74 4.54 8.31 4.03
C ALA A 74 4.23 6.82 3.95
N LEU A 75 3.78 6.28 5.08
CA LEU A 75 3.22 4.95 5.20
C LEU A 75 1.71 5.06 5.41
N LEU A 76 0.94 4.43 4.52
CA LEU A 76 -0.50 4.29 4.69
C LEU A 76 -0.83 2.89 5.21
N VAL A 77 -1.68 2.85 6.23
CA VAL A 77 -2.27 1.61 6.74
C VAL A 77 -3.77 1.79 6.84
N CYS A 78 -4.54 0.95 6.16
CA CYS A 78 -6.00 1.00 6.20
C CYS A 78 -6.63 -0.37 5.92
N PRO A 79 -7.93 -0.56 6.20
CA PRO A 79 -8.65 -1.71 5.66
C PRO A 79 -8.63 -1.69 4.13
N LEU A 80 -8.44 -2.85 3.50
CA LEU A 80 -8.48 -3.02 2.04
C LEU A 80 -9.78 -2.45 1.43
N SER A 81 -10.90 -2.60 2.15
CA SER A 81 -12.20 -2.09 1.73
C SER A 81 -12.32 -0.56 1.71
N ARG A 82 -11.31 0.17 2.17
CA ARG A 82 -11.27 1.64 2.26
C ARG A 82 -10.11 2.27 1.50
N VAL A 83 -9.35 1.51 0.73
CA VAL A 83 -8.21 2.03 -0.04
C VAL A 83 -8.64 3.16 -0.99
N GLN A 84 -9.86 3.11 -1.53
CA GLN A 84 -10.42 4.17 -2.36
C GLN A 84 -10.69 5.50 -1.63
N GLU A 85 -10.71 5.52 -0.30
CA GLU A 85 -10.98 6.74 0.50
C GLU A 85 -9.73 7.59 0.75
N VAL A 86 -8.56 7.19 0.25
CA VAL A 86 -7.30 7.88 0.55
C VAL A 86 -7.21 9.28 -0.04
N SER A 87 -7.99 9.60 -1.08
CA SER A 87 -8.14 10.98 -1.55
C SER A 87 -8.54 11.94 -0.40
N ARG A 88 -9.36 11.46 0.55
CA ARG A 88 -9.73 12.23 1.75
C ARG A 88 -8.56 12.42 2.70
N VAL A 89 -7.67 11.43 2.82
CA VAL A 89 -6.44 11.55 3.62
C VAL A 89 -5.51 12.57 2.99
N VAL A 90 -5.37 12.54 1.65
CA VAL A 90 -4.59 13.51 0.89
C VAL A 90 -5.12 14.94 1.10
N GLU A 91 -6.43 15.13 1.02
CA GLU A 91 -7.07 16.43 1.31
C GLU A 91 -6.75 16.93 2.72
N GLN A 92 -6.86 16.06 3.73
CA GLN A 92 -6.52 16.42 5.11
C GLN A 92 -5.04 16.77 5.29
N LEU A 93 -4.13 16.07 4.61
CA LEU A 93 -2.70 16.41 4.62
C LEU A 93 -2.46 17.78 3.95
N ARG A 94 -3.15 18.11 2.85
CA ARG A 94 -3.09 19.46 2.24
C ARG A 94 -3.53 20.53 3.21
N GLU A 95 -4.67 20.32 3.87
CA GLU A 95 -5.22 21.27 4.85
C GLU A 95 -4.31 21.45 6.07
N ALA A 96 -3.61 20.39 6.48
CA ALA A 96 -2.62 20.43 7.54
C ALA A 96 -1.30 21.10 7.13
N GLY A 97 -1.18 21.57 5.87
CA GLY A 97 0.04 22.17 5.34
C GLY A 97 1.16 21.18 5.05
N ARG A 98 0.84 19.88 4.96
CA ARG A 98 1.78 18.77 4.69
C ARG A 98 1.87 18.47 3.18
N SER A 99 2.02 19.51 2.37
CA SER A 99 2.04 19.39 0.90
C SER A 99 3.27 18.67 0.36
N GLU A 100 4.32 18.52 1.19
CA GLU A 100 5.52 17.75 0.88
C GLU A 100 5.30 16.23 0.82
N LEU A 101 4.14 15.74 1.25
CA LEU A 101 3.82 14.32 1.34
C LEU A 101 2.89 13.83 0.21
N LEU A 102 2.66 14.63 -0.84
CA LEU A 102 1.49 14.52 -1.73
C LEU A 102 1.75 14.52 -3.23
#